data_AF-A0A0R1EUQ7-F1
#
_entry.id   AF-A0A0R1EUQ7-F1
#
_cell.length_a   1.000
_cell.length_b   1.000
_cell.length_c   1.000
_cell.angle_alpha   90.00
_cell.angle_beta   90.00
_cell.angle_gamma   90.00
#
_symmetry.space_group_name_H-M   'P 1'
#
loop_
_entity.id
_entity.type
_entity.pdbx_description
1 polymer ?
#
loop_
_entity_poly.entity_id
_entity_poly.type
_entity_poly.pdbx_seq_one_letter_code
_entity_poly.pdbx_strand_id
1 'polypeptide(L)'
;MSLDNVLAIAGAADGSTLLAVIGIMISIPIVVFASQFIVILMNRFPILIWIGALLVAYTAGSMIIEDRLAAQWLNNHIAGISHTHLIPILACGLLIVVSLVNKATKQQHAKN
;
A
#
# COMPACT_ATOMS: atom_id res chain seq x y z
N MET A 1 1.87 -7.65 4.02
CA MET A 1 0.71 -7.84 3.13
C MET A 1 -0.10 -9.11 3.36
N SER A 2 0.38 -10.19 4.01
CA SER A 2 -0.53 -11.27 4.41
C SER A 2 -1.24 -10.96 5.73
N LEU A 3 -0.48 -10.55 6.74
CA LEU A 3 -1.01 -10.36 8.10
C LEU A 3 -2.02 -9.21 8.16
N ASP A 4 -1.75 -8.10 7.48
CA ASP A 4 -2.57 -6.88 7.48
C ASP A 4 -3.96 -7.11 6.85
N ASN A 5 -4.02 -7.88 5.75
CA ASN A 5 -5.27 -8.29 5.11
C ASN A 5 -6.02 -9.33 5.95
N VAL A 6 -5.31 -10.21 6.64
CA VAL A 6 -5.90 -11.17 7.59
C VAL A 6 -6.46 -10.43 8.82
N LEU A 7 -5.76 -9.40 9.32
CA LEU A 7 -6.21 -8.57 10.44
C LEU A 7 -7.46 -7.76 10.09
N ALA A 8 -7.58 -7.28 8.84
CA ALA A 8 -8.79 -6.63 8.36
C ALA A 8 -9.99 -7.58 8.34
N ILE A 9 -9.81 -8.81 7.84
CA ILE A 9 -10.85 -9.84 7.84
C ILE A 9 -11.22 -10.26 9.26
N ALA A 10 -10.23 -10.39 10.15
CA ALA A 10 -10.45 -10.70 11.55
C ALA A 10 -11.15 -9.57 12.31
N GLY A 11 -10.83 -8.31 11.99
CA GLY A 11 -11.50 -7.13 12.54
C GLY A 11 -12.95 -7.01 12.07
N ALA A 12 -13.25 -7.38 10.82
CA ALA A 12 -14.62 -7.42 10.29
C ALA A 12 -15.47 -8.57 10.83
N ALA A 13 -14.86 -9.53 11.54
CA ALA A 13 -15.56 -10.70 12.07
C ALA A 13 -16.24 -10.46 13.44
N ASP A 14 -16.21 -9.23 13.97
CA ASP A 14 -16.89 -8.79 15.20
C ASP A 14 -16.76 -9.77 16.39
N GLY A 15 -15.57 -10.36 16.58
CA GLY A 15 -15.27 -11.29 17.67
C GLY A 15 -15.64 -12.76 17.41
N SER A 16 -16.27 -13.08 16.27
CA SER A 16 -16.52 -14.46 15.87
C SER A 16 -15.30 -15.07 15.18
N THR A 17 -14.53 -15.87 15.91
CA THR A 17 -13.35 -16.58 15.38
C THR A 17 -13.71 -17.48 14.20
N LEU A 18 -14.90 -18.08 14.21
CA LEU A 18 -15.38 -18.92 13.11
C LEU A 18 -15.55 -18.11 11.81
N LEU A 19 -16.12 -16.91 11.91
CA LEU A 19 -16.37 -16.06 10.75
C LEU A 19 -15.06 -15.53 10.15
N ALA A 20 -14.09 -15.19 11.01
CA ALA A 20 -12.74 -14.81 10.57
C ALA A 20 -12.03 -15.93 9.81
N VAL A 21 -12.06 -17.16 10.35
CA VAL A 21 -11.41 -18.32 9.71
C VAL A 21 -12.02 -18.62 8.34
N ILE A 22 -13.35 -18.60 8.22
CA ILE A 22 -14.04 -18.80 6.95
C ILE A 22 -13.69 -17.69 5.96
N GLY A 23 -13.68 -16.43 6.41
CA GLY A 23 -13.31 -15.28 5.57
C GLY A 23 -11.89 -15.41 5.00
N ILE A 24 -10.92 -15.83 5.82
CA ILE A 24 -9.53 -16.04 5.39
C ILE A 24 -9.44 -17.23 4.42
N MET A 25 -10.12 -18.34 4.73
CA MET A 25 -10.14 -19.54 3.88
C MET A 25 -10.66 -19.25 2.47
N ILE A 26 -11.66 -18.37 2.35
CA ILE A 26 -12.23 -17.98 1.05
C ILE A 26 -11.38 -16.90 0.37
N SER A 27 -10.83 -15.95 1.13
CA SER A 27 -10.06 -14.82 0.60
C SER A 27 -8.74 -15.24 -0.06
N ILE A 28 -7.98 -16.15 0.57
CA ILE A 28 -6.66 -16.57 0.05
C ILE A 28 -6.75 -17.13 -1.38
N PRO A 29 -7.63 -18.12 -1.68
CA PRO A 29 -7.79 -18.63 -3.05
C PRO A 29 -8.16 -17.53 -4.04
N ILE A 30 -9.12 -16.67 -3.68
CA ILE A 30 -9.58 -15.58 -4.54
C ILE A 30 -8.40 -14.66 -4.90
N VAL A 31 -7.60 -14.25 -3.91
CA VAL A 31 -6.44 -13.38 -4.14
C VAL A 31 -5.41 -14.07 -5.04
N VAL A 32 -5.15 -15.36 -4.86
CA VAL A 32 -4.20 -16.11 -5.69
C VAL A 32 -4.66 -16.20 -7.15
N PHE A 33 -5.95 -16.42 -7.41
CA PHE A 33 -6.48 -16.40 -8.78
C PHE A 33 -6.49 -14.99 -9.37
N ALA A 34 -6.91 -13.99 -8.58
CA ALA A 34 -6.94 -12.60 -9.00
C ALA A 34 -5.54 -12.08 -9.33
N SER A 35 -4.51 -12.42 -8.55
CA SER A 35 -3.14 -11.98 -8.81
C SER A 35 -2.61 -12.52 -10.14
N GLN A 36 -2.94 -13.75 -10.50
CA GLN A 36 -2.57 -14.30 -11.81
C GLN A 36 -3.23 -13.54 -12.97
N PHE A 37 -4.52 -13.21 -12.84
CA PHE A 37 -5.22 -12.39 -13.82
C PHE A 37 -4.63 -10.97 -13.93
N ILE A 38 -4.35 -10.33 -12.79
CA ILE A 38 -3.73 -9.00 -12.74
C ILE A 38 -2.35 -9.01 -13.40
N VAL A 39 -1.53 -10.05 -13.18
CA VAL A 39 -0.21 -10.17 -13.82
C VAL A 39 -0.32 -10.25 -15.33
N ILE A 40 -1.29 -11.01 -15.87
CA ILE A 40 -1.54 -11.05 -17.31
C ILE A 40 -1.90 -9.66 -17.84
N LEU A 41 -2.73 -8.93 -17.09
CA LEU A 41 -3.14 -7.59 -17.46
C LEU A 41 -1.97 -6.58 -17.39
N MET A 42 -1.10 -6.69 -16.39
CA MET A 42 0.12 -5.88 -16.25
C MET A 42 1.11 -6.13 -17.39
N ASN A 43 1.23 -7.37 -17.86
CA ASN A 43 2.06 -7.70 -19.03
C ASN A 43 1.53 -7.03 -20.30
N ARG A 44 0.20 -6.92 -20.45
CA ARG A 44 -0.41 -6.28 -21.61
C ARG A 44 -0.47 -4.75 -21.49
N PHE A 45 -0.63 -4.23 -20.28
CA PHE A 45 -0.74 -2.81 -19.97
C PHE A 45 0.25 -2.43 -18.83
N PRO A 46 1.52 -2.13 -19.16
CA PRO A 46 2.55 -1.81 -18.17
C PRO A 46 2.23 -0.56 -17.33
N ILE A 47 1.34 0.31 -17.79
CA ILE A 47 0.88 1.49 -17.04
C ILE A 47 0.22 1.10 -15.71
N LEU A 48 -0.38 -0.09 -15.61
CA LEU A 48 -1.01 -0.61 -14.39
C LEU A 48 -0.02 -0.79 -13.25
N ILE A 49 1.27 -1.01 -13.55
CA ILE A 49 2.33 -1.10 -12.54
C ILE A 49 2.46 0.23 -11.79
N TRP A 50 2.47 1.35 -12.53
CA TRP A 50 2.58 2.69 -11.95
C TRP A 50 1.34 3.08 -11.18
N ILE A 51 0.16 2.77 -11.70
CA ILE A 51 -1.11 3.03 -11.03
C ILE A 51 -1.20 2.22 -9.72
N GLY A 52 -0.87 0.94 -9.77
CA GLY A 52 -0.85 0.07 -8.59
C GLY A 52 0.16 0.53 -7.55
N ALA A 53 1.37 0.92 -7.98
CA ALA A 53 2.39 1.45 -7.08
C ALA A 53 1.96 2.75 -6.39
N LEU A 54 1.33 3.67 -7.12
CA LEU A 54 0.78 4.90 -6.54
C LEU A 54 -0.35 4.63 -5.54
N LEU A 55 -1.26 3.71 -5.87
CA LEU A 55 -2.34 3.31 -4.96
C LEU A 55 -1.77 2.72 -3.65
N VAL A 56 -0.75 1.86 -3.76
CA VAL A 56 -0.07 1.29 -2.59
C VAL A 56 0.66 2.37 -1.78
N ALA A 57 1.32 3.33 -2.43
CA ALA A 57 1.96 4.46 -1.76
C ALA A 57 0.95 5.29 -0.96
N TYR A 58 -0.19 5.59 -1.59
CA TYR A 58 -1.24 6.41 -1.01
C TYR A 58 -1.88 5.73 0.20
N THR A 59 -2.22 4.45 0.05
CA THR A 59 -2.82 3.65 1.13
C THR A 59 -1.83 3.47 2.29
N ALA A 60 -0.56 3.19 2.01
CA ALA A 60 0.48 3.13 3.04
C ALA A 60 0.65 4.46 3.78
N GLY A 61 0.69 5.59 3.05
CA GLY A 61 0.74 6.91 3.67
C GLY A 61 -0.49 7.24 4.51
N SER A 62 -1.67 6.77 4.10
CA SER A 62 -2.92 6.93 4.84
C SER A 62 -2.94 6.09 6.12
N MET A 63 -2.47 4.83 6.04
CA MET A 63 -2.33 3.94 7.20
C MET A 63 -1.39 4.52 8.27
N ILE A 64 -0.32 5.20 7.86
CA ILE A 64 0.60 5.86 8.80
C ILE A 64 -0.09 7.00 9.56
N ILE A 65 -1.03 7.73 8.95
CA ILE A 65 -1.75 8.82 9.62
C ILE A 65 -2.83 8.29 10.56
N GLU A 66 -3.51 7.22 10.14
CA GLU A 66 -4.59 6.61 10.92
C GLU A 66 -4.09 5.87 12.16
N ASP A 67 -2.81 5.48 12.18
CA ASP A 67 -2.18 4.93 13.38
C ASP A 67 -2.14 5.98 14.49
N ARG A 68 -2.81 5.68 15.62
CA ARG A 68 -2.93 6.56 16.79
C ARG A 68 -1.57 7.00 17.34
N LEU A 69 -0.56 6.13 17.30
CA LEU A 69 0.78 6.46 17.81
C LEU A 69 1.47 7.47 16.90
N ALA A 70 1.37 7.27 15.59
CA ALA A 70 1.91 8.18 14.61
C ALA A 70 1.16 9.53 14.62
N ALA A 71 -0.18 9.52 14.73
CA ALA A 71 -1.00 10.72 14.84
C ALA A 71 -0.65 11.57 16.07
N GLN A 72 -0.43 10.94 17.23
CA GLN A 72 -0.02 11.64 18.45
C GLN A 72 1.39 12.23 18.34
N TRP A 73 2.35 11.47 17.80
CA TRP A 73 3.70 11.96 17.59
C TRP A 73 3.73 13.15 16.62
N LEU A 74 2.95 13.07 15.53
CA LEU A 74 2.85 14.11 14.51
C LEU A 74 2.19 15.39 15.05
N ASN A 75 1.10 15.25 15.81
CA ASN A 75 0.42 16.41 16.40
C ASN A 75 1.30 17.14 17.43
N ASN A 76 2.15 16.41 18.16
CA ASN A 76 3.05 16.99 19.16
C ASN A 76 4.26 17.73 18.55
N HIS A 77 4.71 17.34 17.35
CA HIS A 77 5.87 17.97 16.69
C HIS A 77 5.49 18.95 15.58
N ILE A 78 4.29 18.85 15.02
CA ILE A 78 3.85 19.60 13.85
C ILE A 78 2.43 20.13 14.09
N ALA A 79 2.31 21.15 14.95
CA ALA A 79 1.04 21.78 15.28
C ALA A 79 0.54 22.65 14.10
N GLY A 80 -0.67 22.36 13.58
CA GLY A 80 -1.46 23.34 12.82
C GLY A 80 -1.70 23.12 11.33
N ILE A 81 -1.34 21.97 10.75
CA ILE A 81 -1.67 21.65 9.35
C ILE A 81 -2.71 20.52 9.32
N SER A 82 -3.69 20.60 8.43
CA SER A 82 -4.63 19.50 8.16
C SER A 82 -3.88 18.32 7.54
N HIS A 83 -3.29 17.49 8.39
CA HIS A 83 -2.37 16.40 8.01
C HIS A 83 -3.03 15.26 7.22
N THR A 84 -4.36 15.23 7.13
CA THR A 84 -5.15 14.11 6.60
C THR A 84 -4.86 13.76 5.15
N HIS A 85 -4.48 14.73 4.31
CA HIS A 85 -4.22 14.49 2.88
C HIS A 85 -2.78 14.82 2.44
N LEU A 86 -1.99 15.48 3.27
CA LEU A 86 -0.64 15.93 2.89
C LEU A 86 0.37 14.77 2.89
N ILE A 87 0.31 13.89 3.89
CA ILE A 87 1.25 12.77 4.04
C ILE A 87 1.06 11.68 2.97
N PRO A 88 -0.17 11.28 2.57
CA PRO A 88 -0.36 10.30 1.49
C PRO A 88 0.14 10.85 0.15
N ILE A 89 -0.06 12.15 -0.11
CA ILE A 89 0.43 12.83 -1.31
C ILE A 89 1.97 12.89 -1.30
N LEU A 90 2.57 13.21 -0.15
CA LEU A 90 4.03 13.19 0.00
C LEU A 90 4.61 11.78 -0.16
N ALA A 91 3.93 10.73 0.34
CA ALA A 91 4.34 9.34 0.15
C ALA A 91 4.32 8.95 -1.34
N CYS A 92 3.26 9.34 -2.08
CA CYS A 92 3.21 9.20 -3.53
C CYS A 92 4.37 9.96 -4.22
N GLY A 93 4.61 11.21 -3.82
CA GLY A 93 5.70 12.03 -4.35
C GLY A 93 7.09 11.43 -4.10
N LEU A 94 7.33 10.93 -2.88
CA LEU A 94 8.57 10.24 -2.50
C LEU A 94 8.79 9.01 -3.36
N LEU A 95 7.76 8.17 -3.57
CA LEU A 95 7.89 7.01 -4.45
C LEU A 95 8.24 7.38 -5.88
N ILE A 96 7.64 8.44 -6.43
CA ILE A 96 7.98 8.94 -7.77
C ILE A 96 9.46 9.36 -7.82
N VAL A 97 9.93 10.13 -6.84
CA VAL A 97 11.33 10.59 -6.77
C VAL A 97 12.28 9.40 -6.68
N VAL A 98 12.04 8.46 -5.77
CA VAL A 98 12.86 7.25 -5.60
C VAL A 98 12.87 6.43 -6.89
N SER A 99 11.73 6.28 -7.54
CA SER A 99 11.61 5.50 -8.78
C SER A 99 12.31 6.17 -9.97
N LEU A 100 12.35 7.51 -10.02
CA LEU A 100 13.11 8.27 -11.02
C LEU A 100 14.62 8.19 -10.78
N VAL A 101 15.06 8.33 -9.53
CA VAL A 101 16.48 8.21 -9.14
C VAL A 101 16.99 6.80 -9.47
N ASN A 102 16.26 5.75 -9.09
CA ASN A 102 16.65 4.37 -9.39
C ASN A 102 16.74 4.09 -10.91
N LYS A 103 15.88 4.72 -11.71
CA LYS A 103 15.94 4.62 -13.17
C LYS A 103 17.20 5.31 -13.72
N ALA A 104 17.55 6.49 -13.18
CA ALA A 104 18.75 7.22 -13.56
C ALA A 104 20.04 6.46 -13.19
N THR A 105 20.09 5.86 -11.99
CA THR A 105 21.26 5.08 -11.54
C THR A 105 21.46 3.79 -12.36
N LYS A 106 20.38 3.09 -12.73
CA LYS A 106 20.48 1.90 -13.61
C LYS A 106 20.97 2.24 -15.02
N GLN A 107 20.65 3.42 -15.55
CA GLN A 107 21.15 3.86 -16.86
C GLN A 107 22.65 4.20 -16.85
N GLN A 108 23.19 4.64 -15.72
CA GLN A 108 24.63 4.89 -15.58
C GLN A 108 25.45 3.59 -15.52
N HIS A 109 24.96 2.56 -14.85
CA HIS A 109 25.65 1.26 -14.77
C HIS A 109 25.63 0.43 -16.06
N ALA A 110 24.66 0.66 -16.96
CA ALA A 110 24.61 -0.04 -18.25
C ALA A 110 25.53 0.58 -19.32
N LYS A 111 26.21 1.68 -19.01
CA LYS A 111 27.03 2.46 -19.96
C LYS A 111 28.54 2.41 -19.67
N ASN A 112 28.94 1.74 -18.59
CA ASN A 112 30.33 1.45 -18.22
C ASN A 112 30.65 -0.02 -18.49
#